data_AF-A0A382KEC4-F1
#
_entry.id   AF-A0A382KEC4-F1
#
_cell.length_a   1.000
_cell.length_b   1.000
_cell.length_c   1.000
_cell.angle_alpha   90.00
_cell.angle_beta   90.00
_cell.angle_gamma   90.00
#
_symmetry.space_group_name_H-M   'P 1'
#
loop_
_entity.id
_entity.type
_entity.pdbx_description
1 polymer ?
#
loop_
_entity_poly.entity_id
_entity_poly.type
_entity_poly.pdbx_seq_one_letter_code
_entity_poly.pdbx_strand_id
1 'polypeptide(L)'
;VGELAKCYYPDGHDILSLAPDKALKQTNELLKKNNVVIFEAAIKHKNLFIRVDILVKRGNFIKLYEVKAKSFDPSSDSFSQKKNKEKIADKWKSYLFDIAFQRHVVRSAFPNSTVTAYLYLVNKKSTAPTDGLNQKFQIVEENNNRKSVKVTSPLSQDDLSEELLTKIPVDHYCDLILNTEEGSDAYGTSFKDRIEKYSQAYITDTKINPVLTKLCGECEFRANQEDLNRGLKNGFMECWKQQLNWKEQDFDAPNVLDIWNFLKKDEFIKEGKIKFSQIYEDDIGPNKSPRTARQWLQIEKAN
;
A
#
# COMPACT_ATOMS: atom_id res chain seq x y z
N VAL A 1 -7.49 9.20 12.05
CA VAL A 1 -8.16 7.90 12.25
C VAL A 1 -7.32 6.93 13.07
N GLY A 2 -6.02 6.77 12.80
CA GLY A 2 -5.13 5.93 13.62
C GLY A 2 -5.17 6.29 15.10
N GLU A 3 -4.93 7.56 15.44
CA GLU A 3 -5.01 8.02 16.85
C GLU A 3 -6.41 7.82 17.48
N LEU A 4 -7.50 8.07 16.74
CA LEU A 4 -8.85 7.79 17.23
C LEU A 4 -9.04 6.30 17.53
N ALA A 5 -8.52 5.41 16.68
CA ALA A 5 -8.58 3.97 16.88
C ALA A 5 -7.89 3.53 18.19
N LYS A 6 -6.77 4.18 18.54
CA LYS A 6 -6.06 3.94 19.81
C LYS A 6 -6.90 4.34 21.02
N CYS A 7 -7.67 5.44 20.92
CA CYS A 7 -8.52 5.90 22.01
C CYS A 7 -9.62 4.90 22.42
N TYR A 8 -10.03 4.00 21.52
CA TYR A 8 -10.94 2.89 21.85
C TYR A 8 -10.28 1.75 22.65
N TYR A 9 -8.97 1.84 22.92
CA TYR A 9 -8.21 0.88 23.73
C TYR A 9 -7.37 1.63 24.79
N PRO A 10 -7.99 2.11 25.89
CA PRO A 10 -7.31 2.98 26.87
C PRO A 10 -6.09 2.32 27.55
N ASP A 11 -6.05 0.99 27.65
CA ASP A 11 -4.94 0.24 28.25
C ASP A 11 -3.86 -0.16 27.21
N GLY A 12 -3.90 0.40 26.01
CA GLY A 12 -2.94 0.11 24.95
C GLY A 12 -1.56 0.71 25.20
N HIS A 13 -0.54 0.06 24.65
CA HIS A 13 0.86 0.50 24.77
C HIS A 13 1.41 0.91 23.41
N ASP A 14 1.88 2.15 23.26
CA ASP A 14 2.54 2.62 22.04
C ASP A 14 4.00 2.19 21.92
N ILE A 15 4.35 1.64 20.76
CA ILE A 15 5.75 1.43 20.36
C ILE A 15 6.22 2.64 19.53
N LEU A 16 6.75 3.64 20.22
CA LEU A 16 7.18 4.91 19.60
C LEU A 16 8.56 4.83 18.93
N SER A 17 9.38 3.82 19.24
CA SER A 17 10.74 3.74 18.72
C SER A 17 10.75 3.48 17.21
N LEU A 18 11.52 4.27 16.47
CA LEU A 18 11.73 4.07 15.03
C LEU A 18 12.86 3.09 14.72
N ALA A 19 13.73 2.82 15.68
CA ALA A 19 14.83 1.87 15.52
C ALA A 19 14.27 0.44 15.56
N PRO A 20 14.41 -0.37 14.49
CA PRO A 20 13.77 -1.69 14.40
C PRO A 20 14.06 -2.60 15.60
N ASP A 21 15.31 -2.71 16.03
CA ASP A 21 15.70 -3.59 17.14
C ASP A 21 15.11 -3.14 18.49
N LYS A 22 15.03 -1.82 18.73
CA LYS A 22 14.43 -1.27 19.95
C LYS A 22 12.92 -1.51 19.97
N ALA A 23 12.25 -1.28 18.84
CA ALA A 23 10.82 -1.52 18.69
C ALA A 23 10.46 -3.01 18.90
N LEU A 24 11.27 -3.93 18.34
CA LEU A 24 11.10 -5.37 18.53
C LEU A 24 11.27 -5.76 19.99
N LYS A 25 12.31 -5.26 20.66
CA LYS A 25 12.55 -5.55 22.08
C LYS A 25 11.36 -5.09 22.93
N GLN A 26 10.89 -3.87 22.73
CA GLN A 26 9.73 -3.33 23.46
C GLN A 26 8.46 -4.16 23.22
N THR A 27 8.20 -4.53 21.96
CA THR A 27 7.03 -5.35 21.60
C THR A 27 7.11 -6.74 22.24
N ASN A 28 8.27 -7.39 22.18
CA ASN A 28 8.47 -8.72 22.74
C ASN A 28 8.31 -8.75 24.27
N GLU A 29 8.77 -7.72 24.98
CA GLU A 29 8.54 -7.60 26.42
C GLU A 29 7.06 -7.51 26.77
N LEU A 30 6.28 -6.74 26.00
CA LEU A 30 4.83 -6.64 26.18
C LEU A 30 4.10 -7.95 25.86
N LEU A 31 4.53 -8.67 24.82
CA LEU A 31 3.91 -9.93 24.39
C LEU A 31 4.10 -11.09 25.41
N LYS A 32 4.99 -10.95 26.40
CA LYS A 32 5.07 -11.87 27.55
C LYS A 32 3.80 -11.86 28.40
N LYS A 33 3.02 -10.77 28.39
CA LYS A 33 1.74 -10.68 29.09
C LYS A 33 0.72 -11.62 28.43
N ASN A 34 -0.15 -12.23 29.23
CA ASN A 34 -1.22 -13.09 28.70
C ASN A 34 -2.23 -12.28 27.86
N ASN A 35 -2.55 -11.08 28.32
CA ASN A 35 -3.46 -10.14 27.68
C ASN A 35 -2.75 -8.79 27.49
N VAL A 36 -2.71 -8.28 26.27
CA VAL A 36 -2.10 -6.97 25.97
C VAL A 36 -2.69 -6.36 24.70
N VAL A 37 -2.71 -5.04 24.63
CA VAL A 37 -2.96 -4.26 23.41
C VAL A 37 -1.68 -3.46 23.12
N ILE A 38 -1.16 -3.55 21.91
CA ILE A 38 0.08 -2.89 21.50
C ILE A 38 -0.21 -2.12 20.22
N PHE A 39 0.06 -0.82 20.24
CA PHE A 39 -0.02 0.02 19.06
C PHE A 39 1.33 0.07 18.36
N GLU A 40 1.31 0.06 17.02
CA GLU A 40 2.51 0.05 16.18
C GLU A 40 3.46 -1.13 16.51
N ALA A 41 2.88 -2.28 16.85
CA ALA A 41 3.60 -3.45 17.33
C ALA A 41 4.59 -3.95 16.28
N ALA A 42 5.87 -4.01 16.64
CA ALA A 42 6.92 -4.48 15.75
C ALA A 42 7.06 -6.00 15.84
N ILE A 43 6.93 -6.70 14.72
CA ILE A 43 7.04 -8.16 14.65
C ILE A 43 8.04 -8.54 13.58
N LYS A 44 8.90 -9.52 13.88
CA LYS A 44 9.91 -10.05 12.97
C LYS A 44 9.79 -11.56 12.86
N HIS A 45 9.88 -12.09 11.65
CA HIS A 45 10.09 -13.50 11.38
C HIS A 45 11.15 -13.66 10.30
N LYS A 46 12.29 -14.29 10.64
CA LYS A 46 13.47 -14.33 9.76
C LYS A 46 13.84 -12.91 9.27
N ASN A 47 13.85 -12.68 7.97
CA ASN A 47 14.18 -11.43 7.31
C ASN A 47 12.95 -10.51 7.10
N LEU A 48 11.76 -10.95 7.52
CA LEU A 48 10.52 -10.18 7.38
C LEU A 48 10.30 -9.34 8.63
N PHE A 49 10.00 -8.07 8.45
CA PHE A 49 9.70 -7.12 9.51
C PHE A 49 8.42 -6.35 9.18
N ILE A 50 7.54 -6.20 10.16
CA ILE A 50 6.30 -5.43 10.04
C ILE A 50 6.09 -4.55 11.27
N ARG A 51 5.25 -3.53 11.10
CA ARG A 51 4.61 -2.80 12.20
C ARG A 51 3.11 -2.92 12.01
N VAL A 52 2.41 -3.41 13.04
CA VAL A 52 0.95 -3.59 13.03
C VAL A 52 0.34 -2.39 13.74
N ASP A 53 -0.62 -1.71 13.13
CA ASP A 53 -1.25 -0.52 13.71
C ASP A 53 -1.79 -0.82 15.13
N ILE A 54 -2.58 -1.89 15.28
CA ILE A 54 -3.04 -2.39 16.58
C ILE A 54 -2.98 -3.91 16.63
N LEU A 55 -2.21 -4.44 17.59
CA LEU A 55 -2.18 -5.85 17.94
C LEU A 55 -2.89 -6.07 19.28
N VAL A 56 -3.89 -6.96 19.29
CA VAL A 56 -4.60 -7.37 20.51
C VAL A 56 -4.34 -8.84 20.78
N LYS A 57 -3.63 -9.15 21.87
CA LYS A 57 -3.37 -10.53 22.33
C LYS A 57 -4.25 -10.87 23.52
N ARG A 58 -4.88 -12.04 23.49
CA ARG A 58 -5.64 -12.66 24.59
C ARG A 58 -5.33 -14.15 24.64
N GLY A 59 -4.48 -14.57 25.56
CA GLY A 59 -3.96 -15.94 25.56
C GLY A 59 -3.17 -16.23 24.28
N ASN A 60 -3.57 -17.30 23.59
CA ASN A 60 -3.03 -17.72 22.30
C ASN A 60 -3.78 -17.09 21.11
N PHE A 61 -4.73 -16.20 21.33
CA PHE A 61 -5.43 -15.48 20.26
C PHE A 61 -4.76 -14.13 20.03
N ILE A 62 -4.44 -13.84 18.77
CA ILE A 62 -3.89 -12.57 18.32
C ILE A 62 -4.83 -12.00 17.26
N LYS A 63 -5.32 -10.78 17.47
CA LYS A 63 -6.05 -9.99 16.48
C LYS A 63 -5.16 -8.88 15.96
N LEU A 64 -5.10 -8.74 14.64
CA LEU A 64 -4.43 -7.65 13.95
C LEU A 64 -5.48 -6.71 13.38
N TYR A 65 -5.35 -5.42 13.65
CA TYR A 65 -6.17 -4.39 13.03
C TYR A 65 -5.28 -3.48 12.19
N GLU A 66 -5.62 -3.35 10.91
CA GLU A 66 -5.05 -2.35 10.00
C GLU A 66 -6.04 -1.18 9.89
N VAL A 67 -5.66 -0.01 10.36
CA VAL A 67 -6.54 1.17 10.47
C VAL A 67 -6.45 1.99 9.19
N LYS A 68 -7.55 2.14 8.47
CA LYS A 68 -7.58 2.97 7.25
C LYS A 68 -8.65 4.04 7.33
N ALA A 69 -8.36 5.22 6.79
CA ALA A 69 -9.33 6.32 6.67
C ALA A 69 -10.43 6.06 5.63
N LYS A 70 -10.36 4.92 4.93
CA LYS A 70 -11.38 4.52 3.95
C LYS A 70 -12.68 4.18 4.68
N SER A 71 -13.79 4.66 4.14
CA SER A 71 -15.11 4.38 4.70
C SER A 71 -15.71 3.07 4.19
N PHE A 72 -16.46 2.40 5.05
CA PHE A 72 -17.11 1.11 4.79
C PHE A 72 -18.48 1.04 5.45
N ASP A 73 -19.47 0.54 4.71
CA ASP A 73 -20.78 0.15 5.22
C ASP A 73 -20.90 -1.37 5.18
N PRO A 74 -20.89 -2.07 6.33
CA PRO A 74 -21.02 -3.53 6.39
C PRO A 74 -22.27 -4.10 5.73
N SER A 75 -23.32 -3.29 5.55
CA SER A 75 -24.58 -3.74 4.95
C SER A 75 -24.63 -3.62 3.42
N SER A 76 -23.74 -2.82 2.81
CA SER A 76 -23.81 -2.55 1.37
C SER A 76 -22.48 -2.64 0.64
N ASP A 77 -21.35 -2.45 1.34
CA ASP A 77 -20.03 -2.57 0.75
C ASP A 77 -19.54 -4.02 0.76
N SER A 78 -18.69 -4.33 -0.23
CA SER A 78 -17.99 -5.60 -0.32
C SER A 78 -16.53 -5.35 -0.68
N PHE A 79 -15.66 -6.24 -0.21
CA PHE A 79 -14.28 -6.32 -0.66
C PHE A 79 -14.14 -7.08 -1.98
N SER A 80 -15.16 -7.85 -2.38
CA SER A 80 -15.17 -8.61 -3.61
C SER A 80 -15.72 -7.82 -4.80
N GLN A 81 -15.41 -8.26 -6.02
CA GLN A 81 -16.00 -7.73 -7.23
C GLN A 81 -17.49 -8.11 -7.34
N LYS A 82 -18.32 -7.23 -7.92
CA LYS A 82 -19.76 -7.49 -8.10
C LYS A 82 -20.05 -8.75 -8.91
N LYS A 83 -19.23 -9.02 -9.92
CA LYS A 83 -19.41 -10.14 -10.87
C LYS A 83 -18.75 -11.44 -10.43
N ASN A 84 -17.76 -11.38 -9.54
CA ASN A 84 -17.05 -12.55 -9.04
C ASN A 84 -16.68 -12.33 -7.57
N LYS A 85 -17.33 -13.10 -6.68
CA LYS A 85 -17.13 -13.01 -5.24
C LYS A 85 -15.75 -13.51 -4.79
N GLU A 86 -15.08 -14.30 -5.62
CA GLU A 86 -13.72 -14.82 -5.39
C GLU A 86 -12.62 -13.89 -5.90
N LYS A 87 -12.97 -12.74 -6.49
CA LYS A 87 -11.98 -11.72 -6.89
C LYS A 87 -12.08 -10.50 -6.00
N ILE A 88 -10.93 -9.94 -5.63
CA ILE A 88 -10.85 -8.72 -4.82
C ILE A 88 -11.12 -7.52 -5.74
N ALA A 89 -11.95 -6.60 -5.26
CA ALA A 89 -12.16 -5.34 -5.94
C ALA A 89 -10.90 -4.46 -5.86
N ASP A 90 -10.45 -3.91 -7.00
CA ASP A 90 -9.16 -3.22 -7.12
C ASP A 90 -8.94 -2.12 -6.07
N LYS A 91 -10.00 -1.39 -5.71
CA LYS A 91 -9.98 -0.32 -4.70
C LYS A 91 -9.58 -0.79 -3.29
N TRP A 92 -9.61 -2.09 -3.02
CA TRP A 92 -9.28 -2.70 -1.72
C TRP A 92 -7.98 -3.50 -1.76
N LYS A 93 -7.42 -3.75 -2.94
CA LYS A 93 -6.25 -4.64 -3.09
C LYS A 93 -5.07 -4.19 -2.24
N SER A 94 -4.67 -2.92 -2.31
CA SER A 94 -3.53 -2.42 -1.52
C SER A 94 -3.71 -2.70 -0.02
N TYR A 95 -4.87 -2.37 0.54
CA TYR A 95 -5.14 -2.56 1.97
C TYR A 95 -5.21 -4.04 2.38
N LEU A 96 -5.76 -4.91 1.52
CA LEU A 96 -5.84 -6.34 1.80
C LEU A 96 -4.48 -7.04 1.64
N PHE A 97 -3.66 -6.62 0.68
CA PHE A 97 -2.29 -7.13 0.54
C PHE A 97 -1.40 -6.71 1.73
N ASP A 98 -1.55 -5.47 2.22
CA ASP A 98 -0.85 -5.00 3.43
C ASP A 98 -1.13 -5.94 4.61
N ILE A 99 -2.41 -6.13 4.98
CA ILE A 99 -2.77 -6.93 6.15
C ILE A 99 -2.57 -8.43 5.92
N ALA A 100 -2.63 -8.92 4.68
CA ALA A 100 -2.29 -10.29 4.34
C ALA A 100 -0.80 -10.58 4.61
N PHE A 101 0.10 -9.65 4.22
CA PHE A 101 1.52 -9.73 4.55
C PHE A 101 1.74 -9.69 6.06
N GLN A 102 1.10 -8.75 6.77
CA GLN A 102 1.22 -8.66 8.22
C GLN A 102 0.78 -9.95 8.92
N ARG A 103 -0.41 -10.47 8.57
CA ARG A 103 -0.92 -11.74 9.12
C ARG A 103 0.01 -12.90 8.81
N HIS A 104 0.61 -12.95 7.62
CA HIS A 104 1.60 -13.97 7.26
C HIS A 104 2.81 -13.94 8.21
N VAL A 105 3.40 -12.77 8.44
CA VAL A 105 4.57 -12.61 9.32
C VAL A 105 4.22 -12.96 10.77
N VAL A 106 3.08 -12.50 11.30
CA VAL A 106 2.65 -12.82 12.68
C VAL A 106 2.38 -14.31 12.85
N ARG A 107 1.66 -14.96 11.92
CA ARG A 107 1.45 -16.42 11.98
C ARG A 107 2.76 -17.21 11.97
N SER A 108 3.75 -16.72 11.23
CA SER A 108 5.07 -17.36 11.15
C SER A 108 5.90 -17.14 12.41
N ALA A 109 5.80 -15.96 13.04
CA ALA A 109 6.45 -15.65 14.32
C ALA A 109 5.81 -16.37 15.53
N PHE A 110 4.49 -16.64 15.48
CA PHE A 110 3.72 -17.23 16.57
C PHE A 110 2.91 -18.45 16.10
N PRO A 111 3.57 -19.57 15.72
CA PRO A 111 2.90 -20.73 15.11
C PRO A 111 1.86 -21.41 16.01
N ASN A 112 2.00 -21.26 17.33
CA ASN A 112 1.06 -21.81 18.32
C ASN A 112 -0.12 -20.88 18.64
N SER A 113 -0.20 -19.71 17.99
CA SER A 113 -1.27 -18.74 18.19
C SER A 113 -2.30 -18.79 17.05
N THR A 114 -3.56 -18.57 17.39
CA THR A 114 -4.61 -18.29 16.40
C THR A 114 -4.56 -16.81 16.05
N VAL A 115 -4.20 -16.51 14.79
CA VAL A 115 -4.06 -15.13 14.31
C VAL A 115 -5.19 -14.78 13.36
N THR A 116 -5.94 -13.72 13.68
CA THR A 116 -7.04 -13.19 12.87
C THR A 116 -6.77 -11.74 12.46
N ALA A 117 -7.22 -11.36 11.27
CA ALA A 117 -6.98 -10.04 10.69
C ALA A 117 -8.27 -9.29 10.39
N TYR A 118 -8.23 -7.97 10.62
CA TYR A 118 -9.35 -7.06 10.43
C TYR A 118 -8.87 -5.77 9.77
N LEU A 119 -9.64 -5.28 8.79
CA LEU A 119 -9.55 -3.86 8.44
C LEU A 119 -10.39 -3.07 9.45
N TYR A 120 -9.83 -2.00 10.00
CA TYR A 120 -10.51 -1.09 10.91
C TYR A 120 -10.79 0.23 10.19
N LEU A 121 -12.03 0.36 9.71
CA LEU A 121 -12.42 1.32 8.67
C LEU A 121 -13.39 2.36 9.23
N VAL A 122 -13.48 3.53 8.60
CA VAL A 122 -14.48 4.55 8.99
C VAL A 122 -15.88 4.01 8.72
N ASN A 123 -16.73 3.97 9.73
CA ASN A 123 -18.09 3.47 9.58
C ASN A 123 -18.96 4.52 8.87
N LYS A 124 -19.52 4.20 7.69
CA LYS A 124 -20.38 5.15 6.95
C LYS A 124 -21.68 5.50 7.67
N LYS A 125 -22.12 4.66 8.62
CA LYS A 125 -23.38 4.83 9.34
C LYS A 125 -23.22 5.46 10.72
N SER A 126 -22.01 5.61 11.23
CA SER A 126 -21.79 6.22 12.55
C SER A 126 -21.84 7.74 12.46
N THR A 127 -22.39 8.39 13.48
CA THR A 127 -22.40 9.85 13.59
C THR A 127 -21.42 10.28 14.68
N ALA A 128 -20.73 11.40 14.49
CA ALA A 128 -19.87 11.94 15.55
C ALA A 128 -20.74 12.21 16.80
N PRO A 129 -20.41 11.64 17.98
CA PRO A 129 -21.25 11.78 19.17
C PRO A 129 -21.16 13.20 19.78
N THR A 130 -20.11 13.95 19.44
CA THR A 130 -19.85 15.30 19.94
C THR A 130 -19.35 16.22 18.83
N ASP A 131 -19.66 17.51 18.96
CA ASP A 131 -19.16 18.54 18.06
C ASP A 131 -17.65 18.76 18.23
N GLY A 132 -16.97 19.03 17.12
CA GLY A 132 -15.54 19.38 17.14
C GLY A 132 -14.59 18.23 17.50
N LEU A 133 -15.05 16.98 17.55
CA LEU A 133 -14.20 15.81 17.83
C LEU A 133 -12.96 15.75 16.92
N ASN A 134 -13.11 16.08 15.64
CA ASN A 134 -12.00 16.13 14.68
C ASN A 134 -10.94 17.18 15.05
N GLN A 135 -11.32 18.26 15.74
CA GLN A 135 -10.42 19.35 16.16
C GLN A 135 -9.53 18.93 17.35
N LYS A 136 -9.89 17.86 18.06
CA LYS A 136 -9.10 17.28 19.16
C LYS A 136 -7.88 16.50 18.66
N PHE A 137 -7.80 16.22 17.35
CA PHE A 137 -6.68 15.56 16.69
C PHE A 137 -5.90 16.54 15.83
N GLN A 138 -4.88 17.17 16.40
CA GLN A 138 -4.08 18.15 15.68
C GLN A 138 -2.89 17.49 14.97
N ILE A 139 -2.73 17.78 13.69
CA ILE A 139 -1.51 17.41 12.96
C ILE A 139 -0.40 18.36 13.40
N VAL A 140 0.70 17.79 13.90
CA VAL A 140 1.90 18.53 14.30
C VAL A 140 3.07 18.09 13.43
N GLU A 141 4.00 19.00 13.19
CA GLU A 141 5.23 18.73 12.46
C GLU A 141 6.39 18.71 13.44
N GLU A 142 7.10 17.59 13.48
CA GLU A 142 8.29 17.37 14.30
C GLU A 142 9.56 17.74 13.50
N ASN A 143 10.66 17.90 14.22
CA ASN A 143 11.98 18.08 13.62
C ASN A 143 12.23 16.98 12.55
N ASN A 144 12.68 17.36 11.36
CA ASN A 144 12.83 16.54 10.14
C ASN A 144 11.56 16.36 9.28
N ASN A 145 10.63 17.34 9.25
CA ASN A 145 9.41 17.33 8.40
C ASN A 145 8.50 16.11 8.63
N ARG A 146 8.59 15.50 9.80
CA ARG A 146 7.77 14.34 10.15
C ARG A 146 6.45 14.85 10.70
N LYS A 147 5.35 14.48 10.05
CA LYS A 147 4.00 14.76 10.56
C LYS A 147 3.60 13.69 11.57
N SER A 148 3.17 14.10 12.75
CA SER A 148 2.51 13.25 13.75
C SER A 148 1.17 13.86 14.14
N VAL A 149 0.37 13.13 14.91
CA VAL A 149 -0.91 13.63 15.41
C VAL A 149 -0.81 13.73 16.92
N LYS A 150 -1.09 14.92 17.45
CA LYS A 150 -1.20 15.20 18.87
C LYS A 150 -2.67 15.28 19.25
N VAL A 151 -3.08 14.47 20.21
CA VAL A 151 -4.40 14.60 20.84
C VAL A 151 -4.31 15.79 21.80
N THR A 152 -4.96 16.90 21.45
CA THR A 152 -4.79 18.20 22.14
C THR A 152 -5.56 18.30 23.45
N SER A 153 -6.60 17.49 23.59
CA SER A 153 -7.39 17.33 24.82
C SER A 153 -7.77 15.85 24.97
N PRO A 154 -7.70 15.27 26.18
CA PRO A 154 -8.20 13.92 26.40
C PRO A 154 -9.65 13.80 25.92
N LEU A 155 -9.96 12.72 25.21
CA LEU A 155 -11.32 12.44 24.78
C LEU A 155 -12.16 12.06 26.00
N SER A 156 -13.36 12.63 26.10
CA SER A 156 -14.33 12.28 27.13
C SER A 156 -14.99 10.93 26.83
N GLN A 157 -15.75 10.39 27.79
CA GLN A 157 -16.59 9.23 27.54
C GLN A 157 -17.64 9.53 26.47
N ASP A 158 -18.19 10.75 26.44
CA ASP A 158 -19.16 11.17 25.42
C ASP A 158 -18.53 11.19 24.02
N ASP A 159 -17.29 11.66 23.88
CA ASP A 159 -16.55 11.65 22.60
C ASP A 159 -16.36 10.24 22.03
N LEU A 160 -16.34 9.23 22.91
CA LEU A 160 -16.13 7.82 22.58
C LEU A 160 -17.40 6.97 22.72
N SER A 161 -18.54 7.60 22.97
CA SER A 161 -19.83 6.92 23.21
C SER A 161 -20.34 6.18 21.98
N GLU A 162 -19.97 6.64 20.78
CA GLU A 162 -20.15 5.94 19.51
C GLU A 162 -18.80 5.56 18.89
N GLU A 163 -18.70 4.32 18.42
CA GLU A 163 -17.54 3.85 17.68
C GLU A 163 -17.64 4.29 16.21
N LEU A 164 -16.85 5.30 15.84
CA LEU A 164 -16.81 5.86 14.47
C LEU A 164 -16.08 4.96 13.47
N LEU A 165 -15.47 3.89 13.97
CA LEU A 165 -14.74 2.91 13.19
C LEU A 165 -15.43 1.56 13.31
N THR A 166 -15.34 0.75 12.26
CA THR A 166 -15.91 -0.60 12.21
C THR A 166 -14.82 -1.62 11.86
N LYS A 167 -14.81 -2.74 12.60
CA LYS A 167 -13.83 -3.82 12.47
C LYS A 167 -14.40 -4.88 11.53
N ILE A 168 -13.85 -5.00 10.33
CA ILE A 168 -14.33 -5.98 9.34
C ILE A 168 -13.33 -7.14 9.25
N PRO A 169 -13.73 -8.38 9.56
CA PRO A 169 -12.84 -9.53 9.44
C PRO A 169 -12.46 -9.76 7.98
N VAL A 170 -11.16 -10.00 7.73
CA VAL A 170 -10.62 -10.18 6.37
C VAL A 170 -9.77 -11.43 6.22
N ASP A 171 -9.85 -12.38 7.17
CA ASP A 171 -9.10 -13.65 7.11
C ASP A 171 -9.29 -14.39 5.78
N HIS A 172 -10.53 -14.45 5.29
CA HIS A 172 -10.84 -15.05 3.99
C HIS A 172 -10.04 -14.43 2.84
N TYR A 173 -9.94 -13.10 2.79
CA TYR A 173 -9.20 -12.37 1.76
C TYR A 173 -7.69 -12.53 1.91
N CYS A 174 -7.20 -12.57 3.15
CA CYS A 174 -5.80 -12.90 3.43
C CYS A 174 -5.46 -14.29 2.89
N ASP A 175 -6.32 -15.29 3.15
CA ASP A 175 -6.10 -16.66 2.67
C ASP A 175 -6.23 -16.77 1.15
N LEU A 176 -7.15 -16.02 0.54
CA LEU A 176 -7.29 -15.91 -0.93
C LEU A 176 -6.01 -15.35 -1.57
N ILE A 177 -5.47 -14.26 -1.05
CA ILE A 177 -4.21 -13.65 -1.53
C ILE A 177 -3.03 -14.63 -1.34
N LEU A 178 -2.93 -15.31 -0.19
CA LEU A 178 -1.78 -16.16 0.10
C LEU A 178 -1.78 -17.48 -0.68
N ASN A 179 -2.95 -18.02 -1.03
CA ASN A 179 -3.09 -19.42 -1.45
C ASN A 179 -3.66 -19.58 -2.87
N THR A 180 -3.97 -18.49 -3.58
CA THR A 180 -4.54 -18.55 -4.94
C THR A 180 -3.88 -17.53 -5.87
N GLU A 181 -4.22 -17.59 -7.16
CA GLU A 181 -3.75 -16.65 -8.18
C GLU A 181 -4.23 -15.20 -7.95
N GLU A 182 -5.21 -14.96 -7.07
CA GLU A 182 -5.62 -13.59 -6.73
C GLU A 182 -4.47 -12.79 -6.10
N GLY A 183 -3.51 -13.47 -5.44
CA GLY A 183 -2.29 -12.87 -4.92
C GLY A 183 -1.13 -12.77 -5.91
N SER A 184 -1.26 -13.38 -7.09
CA SER A 184 -0.17 -13.44 -8.07
C SER A 184 0.07 -12.08 -8.73
N ASP A 185 1.33 -11.81 -9.07
CA ASP A 185 1.65 -10.66 -9.92
C ASP A 185 1.29 -10.89 -11.40
N ALA A 186 1.55 -9.88 -12.23
CA ALA A 186 1.27 -9.93 -13.67
C ALA A 186 2.04 -11.04 -14.42
N TYR A 187 3.05 -11.66 -13.80
CA TYR A 187 3.83 -12.75 -14.35
C TYR A 187 3.41 -14.12 -13.81
N GLY A 188 2.39 -14.16 -12.95
CA GLY A 188 1.93 -15.39 -12.29
C GLY A 188 2.75 -15.77 -11.06
N THR A 189 3.69 -14.94 -10.60
CA THR A 189 4.46 -15.22 -9.38
C THR A 189 3.55 -15.10 -8.17
N SER A 190 3.41 -16.17 -7.38
CA SER A 190 2.52 -16.18 -6.22
C SER A 190 2.94 -15.15 -5.17
N PHE A 191 2.01 -14.77 -4.29
CA PHE A 191 2.29 -13.81 -3.22
C PHE A 191 3.41 -14.31 -2.28
N LYS A 192 3.43 -15.60 -1.96
CA LYS A 192 4.48 -16.20 -1.09
C LYS A 192 5.84 -16.20 -1.76
N ASP A 193 5.91 -16.55 -3.04
CA ASP A 193 7.17 -16.57 -3.78
C ASP A 193 7.74 -15.15 -3.93
N ARG A 194 6.87 -14.14 -4.06
CA ARG A 194 7.29 -12.73 -4.06
C ARG A 194 7.87 -12.31 -2.72
N ILE A 195 7.26 -12.71 -1.59
CA ILE A 195 7.80 -12.44 -0.26
C ILE A 195 9.21 -13.01 -0.14
N GLU A 196 9.42 -14.26 -0.53
CA GLU A 196 10.74 -14.91 -0.49
C GLU A 196 11.73 -14.22 -1.42
N LYS A 197 11.34 -13.96 -2.68
CA LYS A 197 12.17 -13.26 -3.68
C LYS A 197 12.63 -11.89 -3.18
N TYR A 198 11.71 -11.08 -2.66
CA TYR A 198 12.03 -9.73 -2.19
C TYR A 198 12.87 -9.78 -0.91
N SER A 199 12.54 -10.70 -0.01
CA SER A 199 13.33 -10.93 1.20
C SER A 199 14.76 -11.32 0.86
N GLN A 200 14.97 -12.23 -0.10
CA GLN A 200 16.29 -12.70 -0.50
C GLN A 200 17.08 -11.60 -1.20
N ALA A 201 16.45 -10.89 -2.14
CA ALA A 201 17.05 -9.77 -2.84
C ALA A 201 17.53 -8.68 -1.86
N TYR A 202 16.75 -8.41 -0.81
CA TYR A 202 17.12 -7.44 0.21
C TYR A 202 18.35 -7.87 1.02
N ILE A 203 18.42 -9.13 1.48
CA ILE A 203 19.57 -9.61 2.27
C ILE A 203 20.85 -9.75 1.43
N THR A 204 20.75 -10.11 0.15
CA THR A 204 21.93 -10.24 -0.72
C THR A 204 22.29 -8.97 -1.46
N ASP A 205 21.69 -7.83 -1.09
CA ASP A 205 21.86 -6.53 -1.75
C ASP A 205 21.75 -6.64 -3.29
N THR A 206 20.81 -7.47 -3.74
CA THR A 206 20.63 -7.80 -5.16
C THR A 206 19.51 -6.96 -5.73
N LYS A 207 19.83 -6.06 -6.65
CA LYS A 207 18.84 -5.26 -7.35
C LYS A 207 17.87 -6.17 -8.13
N ILE A 208 16.57 -6.01 -7.89
CA ILE A 208 15.54 -6.65 -8.69
C ILE A 208 15.46 -5.95 -10.04
N ASN A 209 15.55 -6.73 -11.12
CA ASN A 209 15.41 -6.18 -12.46
C ASN A 209 14.06 -5.47 -12.60
N PRO A 210 14.04 -4.17 -12.94
CA PRO A 210 12.80 -3.42 -13.08
C PRO A 210 12.05 -3.94 -14.30
N VAL A 211 10.73 -3.88 -14.25
CA VAL A 211 9.90 -4.15 -15.44
C VAL A 211 9.12 -2.92 -15.80
N LEU A 212 9.24 -2.51 -17.05
CA LEU A 212 8.54 -1.33 -17.56
C LEU A 212 7.06 -1.65 -17.74
N THR A 213 6.21 -0.78 -17.21
CA THR A 213 4.75 -0.86 -17.33
C THR A 213 4.19 0.56 -17.38
N LYS A 214 2.88 0.71 -17.62
CA LYS A 214 2.18 2.00 -17.56
C LYS A 214 2.33 2.69 -16.20
N LEU A 215 2.58 1.92 -15.12
CA LEU A 215 2.80 2.47 -13.77
C LEU A 215 4.07 3.32 -13.69
N CYS A 216 5.02 3.16 -14.62
CA CYS A 216 6.18 4.04 -14.72
C CYS A 216 5.78 5.52 -14.98
N GLY A 217 4.59 5.78 -15.51
CA GLY A 217 4.02 7.13 -15.63
C GLY A 217 3.73 7.78 -14.27
N GLU A 218 3.50 6.99 -13.23
CA GLU A 218 3.22 7.42 -11.86
C GLU A 218 4.45 7.28 -10.94
N CYS A 219 5.63 7.01 -11.51
CA CYS A 219 6.84 6.78 -10.73
C CYS A 219 7.20 8.01 -9.89
N GLU A 220 7.25 7.83 -8.57
CA GLU A 220 7.63 8.87 -7.60
C GLU A 220 9.14 9.16 -7.58
N PHE A 221 9.97 8.23 -8.09
CA PHE A 221 11.42 8.36 -8.15
C PHE A 221 11.87 9.14 -9.39
N ARG A 222 11.29 10.32 -9.59
CA ARG A 222 11.69 11.29 -10.62
C ARG A 222 12.45 12.44 -9.95
N ALA A 223 13.49 12.90 -10.62
CA ALA A 223 14.26 14.06 -10.20
C ALA A 223 14.19 15.10 -11.32
N ASN A 224 13.86 16.34 -10.98
CA ASN A 224 13.96 17.46 -11.91
C ASN A 224 15.42 17.94 -12.03
N GLN A 225 15.70 18.93 -12.89
CA GLN A 225 17.07 19.41 -13.08
C GLN A 225 17.72 19.97 -11.80
N GLU A 226 16.92 20.62 -10.95
CA GLU A 226 17.42 21.15 -9.67
C GLU A 226 17.81 20.01 -8.71
N ASP A 227 16.99 18.96 -8.63
CA ASP A 227 17.28 17.76 -7.84
C ASP A 227 18.57 17.08 -8.31
N LEU A 228 18.74 16.93 -9.63
CA LEU A 228 19.94 16.36 -10.24
C LEU A 228 21.19 17.21 -9.93
N ASN A 229 21.07 18.54 -10.01
CA ASN A 229 22.17 19.45 -9.69
C ASN A 229 22.57 19.36 -8.21
N ARG A 230 21.65 18.98 -7.31
CA ARG A 230 21.92 18.69 -5.90
C ARG A 230 22.49 17.28 -5.67
N GLY A 231 22.70 16.51 -6.73
CA GLY A 231 23.23 15.14 -6.67
C GLY A 231 22.18 14.06 -6.34
N LEU A 232 20.88 14.39 -6.38
CA LEU A 232 19.83 13.40 -6.24
C LEU A 232 19.75 12.52 -7.50
N LYS A 233 19.24 11.29 -7.34
CA LYS A 233 19.14 10.30 -8.43
C LYS A 233 17.72 10.23 -9.00
N ASN A 234 17.62 9.89 -10.28
CA ASN A 234 16.36 9.65 -10.97
C ASN A 234 16.16 8.13 -11.20
N GLY A 235 15.39 7.49 -10.32
CA GLY A 235 15.12 6.06 -10.39
C GLY A 235 14.31 5.65 -11.62
N PHE A 236 13.41 6.53 -12.11
CA PHE A 236 12.70 6.31 -13.38
C PHE A 236 13.69 6.17 -14.54
N MET A 237 14.62 7.13 -14.70
CA MET A 237 15.62 7.07 -15.75
C MET A 237 16.54 5.86 -15.59
N GLU A 238 16.98 5.56 -14.36
CA GLU A 238 17.82 4.38 -14.09
C GLU A 238 17.17 3.08 -14.58
N CYS A 239 15.88 2.88 -14.29
CA CYS A 239 15.16 1.69 -14.73
C CYS A 239 15.06 1.61 -16.26
N TRP A 240 14.74 2.72 -16.93
CA TRP A 240 14.57 2.77 -18.38
C TRP A 240 15.88 2.59 -19.14
N LYS A 241 16.97 3.22 -18.66
CA LYS A 241 18.32 2.99 -19.19
C LYS A 241 18.71 1.52 -19.08
N GLN A 242 18.45 0.89 -17.93
CA GLN A 242 18.75 -0.53 -17.73
C GLN A 242 17.95 -1.45 -18.68
N GLN A 243 16.66 -1.18 -18.88
CA GLN A 243 15.78 -2.09 -19.64
C GLN A 243 15.87 -1.88 -21.16
N LEU A 244 16.11 -0.66 -21.61
CA LEU A 244 16.08 -0.30 -23.03
C LEU A 244 17.45 0.11 -23.58
N ASN A 245 18.50 0.06 -22.76
CA ASN A 245 19.83 0.59 -23.07
C ASN A 245 19.80 2.06 -23.54
N TRP A 246 18.86 2.84 -23.00
CA TRP A 246 18.71 4.26 -23.30
C TRP A 246 19.86 5.10 -22.75
N LYS A 247 20.15 6.19 -23.45
CA LYS A 247 21.00 7.30 -23.04
C LYS A 247 20.13 8.46 -22.52
N GLU A 248 20.78 9.50 -22.00
CA GLU A 248 20.10 10.73 -21.55
C GLU A 248 19.21 11.33 -22.64
N GLN A 249 19.74 11.42 -23.86
CA GLN A 249 19.05 12.07 -24.99
C GLN A 249 17.80 11.31 -25.43
N ASP A 250 17.72 10.01 -25.14
CA ASP A 250 16.51 9.26 -25.45
C ASP A 250 15.33 9.81 -24.65
N PHE A 251 15.52 10.37 -23.46
CA PHE A 251 14.40 10.91 -22.67
C PHE A 251 13.81 12.22 -23.21
N ASP A 252 14.48 12.88 -24.16
CA ASP A 252 13.99 14.12 -24.77
C ASP A 252 12.80 13.86 -25.71
N ALA A 253 12.69 12.65 -26.26
CA ALA A 253 11.59 12.25 -27.13
C ALA A 253 10.42 11.66 -26.33
N PRO A 254 9.15 12.02 -26.66
CA PRO A 254 7.99 11.47 -26.01
C PRO A 254 7.88 9.96 -26.22
N ASN A 255 7.27 9.30 -25.25
CA ASN A 255 7.11 7.86 -25.23
C ASN A 255 5.66 7.47 -24.91
N VAL A 256 5.34 6.18 -25.03
CA VAL A 256 4.02 5.59 -24.86
C VAL A 256 3.31 5.99 -23.57
N LEU A 257 4.05 6.33 -22.50
CA LEU A 257 3.46 6.83 -21.25
C LEU A 257 2.77 8.19 -21.43
N ASP A 258 3.23 9.01 -22.38
CA ASP A 258 2.73 10.36 -22.64
C ASP A 258 1.41 10.34 -23.40
N ILE A 259 1.02 9.23 -24.03
CA ILE A 259 -0.23 9.12 -24.79
C ILE A 259 -1.42 9.27 -23.83
N TRP A 260 -2.23 10.29 -24.08
CA TRP A 260 -3.37 10.62 -23.25
C TRP A 260 -4.46 9.54 -23.31
N ASN A 261 -4.97 9.12 -22.14
CA ASN A 261 -6.09 8.17 -22.00
C ASN A 261 -5.92 6.87 -22.81
N PHE A 262 -4.68 6.38 -22.91
CA PHE A 262 -4.35 5.20 -23.69
C PHE A 262 -4.28 3.96 -22.81
N LEU A 263 -5.21 3.02 -23.03
CA LEU A 263 -5.35 1.83 -22.19
C LEU A 263 -4.34 0.72 -22.53
N LYS A 264 -3.74 0.78 -23.74
CA LYS A 264 -2.82 -0.24 -24.26
C LYS A 264 -1.34 0.04 -23.97
N LYS A 265 -1.03 0.92 -23.02
CA LYS A 265 0.37 1.25 -22.68
C LYS A 265 1.20 0.00 -22.34
N ASP A 266 0.66 -0.90 -21.53
CA ASP A 266 1.36 -2.15 -21.17
C ASP A 266 1.58 -3.09 -22.37
N GLU A 267 0.59 -3.20 -23.26
CA GLU A 267 0.67 -3.98 -24.51
C GLU A 267 1.81 -3.44 -25.39
N PHE A 268 1.86 -2.12 -25.58
CA PHE A 268 2.87 -1.47 -26.42
C PHE A 268 4.27 -1.55 -25.82
N ILE A 269 4.39 -1.39 -24.49
CA ILE A 269 5.66 -1.57 -23.79
C ILE A 269 6.18 -2.99 -23.99
N LYS A 270 5.30 -3.99 -23.87
CA LYS A 270 5.66 -5.41 -24.07
C LYS A 270 6.07 -5.71 -25.52
N GLU A 271 5.45 -5.04 -26.49
CA GLU A 271 5.79 -5.14 -27.92
C GLU A 271 7.05 -4.35 -28.30
N GLY A 272 7.62 -3.55 -27.40
CA GLY A 272 8.76 -2.68 -27.70
C GLY A 272 8.39 -1.39 -28.47
N LYS A 273 7.09 -1.08 -28.60
CA LYS A 273 6.57 0.19 -29.15
C LYS A 273 6.60 1.26 -28.06
N ILE A 274 7.78 1.78 -27.80
CA ILE A 274 8.04 2.69 -26.69
C ILE A 274 7.96 4.15 -27.13
N LYS A 275 8.62 4.53 -28.22
CA LYS A 275 8.66 5.91 -28.72
C LYS A 275 7.47 6.21 -29.60
N PHE A 276 7.07 7.49 -29.67
CA PHE A 276 6.02 7.93 -30.61
C PHE A 276 6.40 7.62 -32.07
N SER A 277 7.68 7.67 -32.42
CA SER A 277 8.20 7.29 -33.75
C SER A 277 8.04 5.80 -34.10
N GLN A 278 7.69 4.96 -33.12
CA GLN A 278 7.47 3.52 -33.28
C GLN A 278 5.98 3.15 -33.32
N ILE A 279 5.08 4.14 -33.28
CA ILE A 279 3.64 3.95 -33.23
C ILE A 279 3.03 4.50 -34.52
N TYR A 280 2.27 3.65 -35.21
CA TYR A 280 1.69 3.97 -36.51
C TYR A 280 0.18 4.21 -36.40
N GLU A 281 -0.42 4.76 -37.45
CA GLU A 281 -1.84 5.12 -37.45
C GLU A 281 -2.74 3.92 -37.13
N ASP A 282 -2.41 2.75 -37.69
CA ASP A 282 -3.15 1.50 -37.49
C ASP A 282 -3.10 0.98 -36.04
N ASP A 283 -2.02 1.27 -35.31
CA ASP A 283 -1.87 0.91 -33.90
C ASP A 283 -2.89 1.65 -33.03
N ILE A 284 -3.25 2.88 -33.42
CA ILE A 284 -4.21 3.73 -32.71
C ILE A 284 -5.64 3.55 -33.25
N GLY A 285 -5.78 3.49 -34.58
CA GLY A 285 -7.05 3.47 -35.29
C GLY A 285 -7.86 4.76 -35.06
N PRO A 286 -7.40 5.93 -35.54
CA PRO A 286 -7.99 7.23 -35.23
C PRO A 286 -9.49 7.32 -35.54
N ASN A 287 -9.94 6.67 -36.62
CA ASN A 287 -11.33 6.66 -37.08
C ASN A 287 -12.33 5.94 -36.15
N LYS A 288 -11.85 5.25 -35.10
CA LYS A 288 -12.73 4.50 -34.18
C LYS A 288 -13.49 5.38 -33.19
N SER A 289 -12.94 6.53 -32.81
CA SER A 289 -13.53 7.43 -31.80
C SER A 289 -12.82 8.80 -31.74
N PRO A 290 -13.46 9.85 -31.18
CA PRO A 290 -12.78 11.11 -30.89
C PRO A 290 -11.55 10.96 -29.97
N ARG A 291 -11.59 9.98 -29.06
CA ARG A 291 -10.44 9.66 -28.18
C ARG A 291 -9.24 9.18 -28.99
N THR A 292 -9.44 8.22 -29.90
CA THR A 292 -8.37 7.66 -30.75
C THR A 292 -7.87 8.69 -31.77
N ALA A 293 -8.75 9.52 -32.34
CA ALA A 293 -8.35 10.63 -33.20
C ALA A 293 -7.42 11.62 -32.47
N ARG A 294 -7.74 11.98 -31.21
CA ARG A 294 -6.90 12.85 -30.39
C ARG A 294 -5.55 12.21 -30.03
N GLN A 295 -5.54 10.89 -29.76
CA GLN A 295 -4.31 10.15 -29.49
C GLN A 295 -3.38 10.15 -30.69
N TRP A 296 -3.92 9.93 -31.90
CA TRP A 296 -3.14 9.99 -33.13
C TRP A 296 -2.60 11.40 -33.38
N LEU A 297 -3.44 12.43 -33.23
CA LEU A 297 -3.01 13.83 -33.36
C LEU A 297 -1.88 14.19 -32.38
N GLN A 298 -1.85 13.60 -31.19
CA GLN A 298 -0.77 13.80 -30.22
C GLN A 298 0.55 13.20 -30.73
N ILE A 299 0.50 12.03 -31.36
CA ILE A 299 1.67 11.32 -31.91
C ILE A 299 2.16 12.05 -33.17
N GLU A 300 1.25 12.38 -34.08
CA GLU A 300 1.55 13.09 -35.33
C GLU A 300 2.22 14.45 -35.09
N LYS A 301 1.77 15.22 -34.10
CA LYS A 301 2.35 16.55 -33.80
C LYS A 301 3.74 16.52 -33.14
N ALA A 302 4.12 15.37 -32.60
CA ALA A 302 5.36 15.19 -31.86
C ALA A 302 6.45 14.47 -32.66
N ASN A 303 6.08 13.87 -33.79
CA ASN A 303 6.98 13.36 -34.82
C ASN A 303 7.23 14.43 -35.89
#